data_AF-A0A8X6WZ12-F1
#
_entry.id   AF-A0A8X6WZ12-F1
#
_cell.length_a   1.000
_cell.length_b   1.000
_cell.length_c   1.000
_cell.angle_alpha   90.00
_cell.angle_beta   90.00
_cell.angle_gamma   90.00
#
_symmetry.space_group_name_H-M   'P 1'
#
loop_
_entity.id
_entity.type
_entity.pdbx_description
1 polymer ?
#
loop_
_entity_poly.entity_id
_entity_poly.type
_entity_poly.pdbx_seq_one_letter_code
_entity_poly.pdbx_strand_id
1 'polypeptide(L)'
;MIRRFGIDIVSIESWALCLPTIDTAVSIEEEETPEEVKENMRLNKQIIETIKLQPWRMKKKYKILRKAKTYVRKHEGELAQSKRSKDVFAKYTLLWSRGWNRFKREVANFMVMLTPWEMRIKRIESHFGSVVASYFTFLRWVFWINCFISAFVCCFLMVPEVLRGAEDPTGMRKEIESEEKESALNLKNIWDFE
;
A
#
# COMPACT_ATOMS: atom_id res chain seq x y z
N MET A 1 25.74 23.97 -69.11
CA MET A 1 25.04 23.09 -68.15
C MET A 1 25.89 22.99 -66.89
N ILE A 2 25.68 23.88 -65.91
CA ILE A 2 26.09 23.82 -64.48
C ILE A 2 25.36 25.00 -63.82
N ARG A 3 24.41 24.75 -62.92
CA ARG A 3 23.96 25.76 -61.94
C ARG A 3 23.80 25.10 -60.57
N ARG A 4 24.68 25.55 -59.67
CA ARG A 4 24.72 25.37 -58.22
C ARG A 4 23.32 25.47 -57.60
N PHE A 5 22.89 24.42 -56.93
CA PHE A 5 21.92 24.50 -55.83
C PHE A 5 22.72 24.83 -54.57
N GLY A 6 22.90 26.13 -54.30
CA GLY A 6 23.34 26.61 -53.00
C GLY A 6 22.16 26.50 -52.04
N ILE A 7 22.21 25.52 -51.14
CA ILE A 7 21.38 25.51 -49.94
C ILE A 7 22.22 26.23 -48.90
N ASP A 8 21.83 27.47 -48.61
CA ASP A 8 22.58 28.40 -47.79
C ASP A 8 22.82 27.82 -46.39
N ILE A 9 24.12 27.72 -46.05
CA ILE A 9 24.64 27.28 -44.74
C ILE A 9 24.07 28.13 -43.57
N VAL A 10 23.59 29.34 -43.87
CA VAL A 10 22.99 30.30 -42.94
C VAL A 10 21.65 29.80 -42.35
N SER A 11 20.90 28.95 -43.07
CA SER A 11 19.60 28.48 -42.60
C SER A 11 19.72 27.42 -41.48
N ILE A 12 20.84 26.67 -41.45
CA ILE A 12 21.09 25.65 -40.42
C ILE A 12 21.55 26.29 -39.10
N GLU A 13 22.20 27.45 -39.16
CA GLU A 13 22.59 28.21 -37.96
C GLU A 13 21.38 28.84 -37.25
N SER A 14 20.29 29.15 -37.98
CA SER A 14 19.07 29.71 -37.40
C SER A 14 18.31 28.72 -36.50
N TRP A 15 18.35 27.42 -36.80
CA TRP A 15 17.74 26.37 -35.95
C TRP A 15 18.63 25.94 -34.77
N ALA A 16 19.90 26.34 -34.77
CA ALA A 16 20.82 26.08 -33.65
C ALA A 16 20.58 27.00 -32.44
N LEU A 17 19.82 28.11 -32.62
CA LEU A 17 19.54 29.11 -31.59
C LEU A 17 18.43 28.73 -30.60
N CYS A 18 17.73 27.60 -30.80
CA CYS A 18 16.68 27.13 -29.88
C CYS A 18 17.12 25.96 -28.97
N LEU A 19 18.39 25.53 -29.04
CA LEU A 19 18.92 24.66 -28.00
C LEU A 19 19.30 25.56 -26.82
N PRO A 20 18.64 25.43 -25.64
CA PRO A 20 19.06 26.17 -24.48
C PRO A 20 20.53 25.83 -24.23
N THR A 21 21.37 26.86 -24.30
CA THR A 21 22.81 26.77 -24.13
C THR A 21 23.08 26.17 -22.75
N ILE A 22 23.38 24.87 -22.71
CA ILE A 22 23.85 24.16 -21.51
C ILE A 22 25.30 24.55 -21.30
N ASP A 23 25.53 25.82 -20.93
CA ASP A 23 26.77 26.34 -20.37
C ASP A 23 26.39 27.50 -19.45
N THR A 24 25.61 27.20 -18.41
CA THR A 24 25.56 28.00 -17.20
C THR A 24 26.14 27.19 -16.06
N ALA A 25 26.96 27.89 -15.29
CA ALA A 25 27.79 27.36 -14.23
C ALA A 25 26.96 26.52 -13.24
N VAL A 26 27.44 25.29 -13.00
CA VAL A 26 27.10 24.55 -11.79
C VAL A 26 27.83 25.25 -10.65
N SER A 27 27.11 26.08 -9.92
CA SER A 27 27.44 26.49 -8.57
C SER A 27 26.14 26.88 -7.89
N ILE A 28 26.03 26.49 -6.62
CA ILE A 28 24.94 26.72 -5.65
C ILE A 28 24.07 25.47 -5.46
N GLU A 29 24.27 24.87 -4.30
CA GLU A 29 23.42 23.88 -3.65
C GLU A 29 22.07 24.54 -3.36
N GLU A 30 21.15 24.51 -4.32
CA GLU A 30 19.74 24.84 -4.09
C GLU A 30 18.99 23.54 -3.79
N GLU A 31 18.30 23.48 -2.65
CA GLU A 31 17.34 22.42 -2.36
C GLU A 31 16.24 22.46 -3.44
N GLU A 32 16.42 21.70 -4.52
CA GLU A 32 15.44 21.58 -5.60
C GLU A 32 14.08 21.19 -5.02
N THR A 33 13.04 21.98 -5.29
CA THR A 33 11.70 21.68 -4.80
C THR A 33 11.20 20.36 -5.42
N PRO A 34 10.34 19.59 -4.73
CA PRO A 34 9.90 18.27 -5.22
C PRO A 34 9.18 18.32 -6.58
N GLU A 35 8.68 19.49 -6.97
CA GLU A 35 8.06 19.72 -8.29
C GLU A 35 9.11 19.91 -9.39
N GLU A 36 10.17 20.68 -9.12
CA GLU A 36 11.30 20.88 -10.03
C GLU A 36 12.06 19.57 -10.26
N VAL A 37 12.30 18.78 -9.21
CA VAL A 37 12.91 17.43 -9.33
C VAL A 37 12.10 16.53 -10.28
N LYS A 38 10.77 16.62 -10.23
CA LYS A 38 9.88 15.84 -11.08
C LYS A 38 9.91 16.32 -12.53
N GLU A 39 10.00 17.63 -12.76
CA GLU A 39 10.15 18.21 -14.09
C GLU A 39 11.51 17.85 -14.70
N ASN A 40 12.60 18.06 -13.96
CA ASN A 40 13.95 17.69 -14.34
C ASN A 40 14.07 16.18 -14.64
N MET A 41 13.37 15.34 -13.88
CA MET A 41 13.30 13.90 -14.16
C MET A 41 12.60 13.60 -15.48
N ARG A 42 11.51 14.30 -15.81
CA ARG A 42 10.80 14.14 -17.10
C ARG A 42 11.69 14.58 -18.26
N LEU A 43 12.34 15.73 -18.13
CA LEU A 43 13.26 16.25 -19.13
C LEU A 43 14.41 15.28 -19.39
N ASN A 44 15.06 14.76 -18.34
CA ASN A 44 16.13 13.77 -18.50
C ASN A 44 15.67 12.45 -19.16
N LYS A 45 14.44 11.99 -18.90
CA LYS A 45 13.85 10.84 -19.60
C LYS A 45 13.61 11.13 -21.09
N GLN A 46 13.06 12.30 -21.42
CA GLN A 46 12.88 12.74 -22.80
C GLN A 46 14.21 12.89 -23.55
N ILE A 47 15.25 13.38 -22.87
CA ILE A 47 16.62 13.45 -23.43
C ILE A 47 17.13 12.04 -23.79
N ILE A 48 16.93 11.04 -22.92
CA ILE A 48 17.35 9.65 -23.18
C ILE A 48 16.66 9.07 -24.42
N GLU A 49 15.38 9.41 -24.64
CA GLU A 49 14.61 8.95 -25.80
C GLU A 49 15.05 9.66 -27.09
N THR A 50 15.20 10.98 -27.06
CA THR A 50 15.48 11.82 -28.23
C THR A 50 16.94 11.81 -28.68
N ILE A 51 17.90 11.52 -27.79
CA ILE A 51 19.34 11.57 -28.13
C ILE A 51 19.78 10.59 -29.22
N LYS A 52 19.00 9.51 -29.44
CA LYS A 52 19.24 8.55 -30.53
C LYS A 52 19.06 9.20 -31.91
N LEU A 53 18.14 10.14 -32.02
CA LEU A 53 17.71 10.77 -33.28
C LEU A 53 18.58 11.95 -33.71
N GLN A 54 19.35 12.54 -32.80
CA GLN A 54 20.12 13.76 -33.07
C GLN A 54 21.38 13.52 -33.94
N PRO A 55 21.75 14.38 -34.90
CA PRO A 55 22.90 14.18 -35.79
C PRO A 55 24.24 14.67 -35.18
N TRP A 56 24.57 14.26 -33.94
CA TRP A 56 25.81 14.68 -33.26
C TRP A 56 26.90 13.61 -33.27
N ARG A 57 28.17 14.04 -33.13
CA ARG A 57 29.32 13.14 -32.91
C ARG A 57 29.11 12.26 -31.66
N MET A 58 29.41 10.96 -31.77
CA MET A 58 29.13 9.96 -30.73
C MET A 58 29.69 10.29 -29.34
N LYS A 59 30.89 10.90 -29.27
CA LYS A 59 31.49 11.32 -28.00
C LYS A 59 30.60 12.30 -27.22
N LYS A 60 29.91 13.22 -27.90
CA LYS A 60 29.00 14.20 -27.28
C LYS A 60 27.72 13.52 -26.80
N LYS A 61 27.13 12.66 -27.64
CA LYS A 61 25.95 11.85 -27.28
C LYS A 61 26.17 11.02 -26.03
N TYR A 62 27.30 10.33 -25.95
CA TYR A 62 27.62 9.48 -24.80
C TYR A 62 27.76 10.29 -23.49
N LYS A 63 28.40 11.46 -23.54
CA LYS A 63 28.53 12.34 -22.36
C LYS A 63 27.17 12.79 -21.82
N ILE A 64 26.28 13.23 -22.70
CA ILE A 64 24.94 13.71 -22.32
C ILE A 64 24.08 12.55 -21.83
N LEU A 65 24.09 11.41 -22.52
CA LEU A 65 23.37 10.21 -22.10
C LEU A 65 23.84 9.74 -20.72
N ARG A 66 25.15 9.80 -20.45
CA ARG A 66 25.72 9.43 -19.15
C ARG A 66 25.19 10.35 -18.04
N LYS A 67 25.22 11.67 -18.24
CA LYS A 67 24.69 12.65 -17.29
C LYS A 67 23.19 12.44 -17.02
N ALA A 68 22.39 12.27 -18.07
CA ALA A 68 20.95 12.05 -17.95
C ALA A 68 20.63 10.73 -17.23
N LYS A 69 21.33 9.64 -17.57
CA LYS A 69 21.18 8.35 -16.88
C LYS A 69 21.61 8.41 -15.42
N THR A 70 22.69 9.12 -15.08
CA THR A 70 23.12 9.28 -13.69
C THR A 70 22.13 10.10 -12.88
N TYR A 71 21.55 11.16 -13.47
CA TYR A 71 20.52 11.97 -12.82
C TYR A 71 19.24 11.16 -12.56
N VAL A 72 18.74 10.46 -13.59
CA VAL A 72 17.55 9.59 -13.46
C VAL A 72 17.80 8.50 -12.43
N ARG A 73 18.96 7.83 -12.43
CA ARG A 73 19.26 6.78 -11.45
C ARG A 73 19.34 7.30 -10.01
N LYS A 74 19.86 8.52 -9.80
CA LYS A 74 19.97 9.14 -8.47
C LYS A 74 18.58 9.39 -7.88
N HIS A 75 17.70 10.02 -8.65
CA HIS A 75 16.36 10.38 -8.18
C HIS A 75 15.32 9.24 -8.30
N GLU A 76 15.51 8.26 -9.18
CA GLU A 76 14.64 7.07 -9.22
C GLU A 76 14.73 6.25 -7.93
N GLY A 77 15.89 6.20 -7.27
CA GLY A 77 16.04 5.52 -5.98
C GLY A 77 15.21 6.18 -4.87
N GLU A 78 15.21 7.51 -4.82
CA GLU A 78 14.45 8.32 -3.84
C GLU A 78 12.94 8.23 -4.09
N LEU A 79 12.51 8.32 -5.36
CA LEU A 79 11.11 8.15 -5.72
C LEU A 79 10.63 6.69 -5.63
N ALA A 80 11.50 5.70 -5.81
CA ALA A 80 11.15 4.29 -5.67
C ALA A 80 10.80 3.92 -4.23
N GLN A 81 11.48 4.53 -3.24
CA GLN A 81 11.11 4.39 -1.83
C GLN A 81 9.70 4.93 -1.57
N SER A 82 9.36 6.11 -2.11
CA SER A 82 8.01 6.69 -2.00
C SER A 82 6.92 5.83 -2.67
N LYS A 83 7.22 5.25 -3.85
CA LYS A 83 6.28 4.37 -4.57
C LYS A 83 6.09 3.04 -3.85
N ARG A 84 7.15 2.45 -3.30
CA ARG A 84 7.10 1.18 -2.58
C ARG A 84 6.16 1.26 -1.37
N SER A 85 6.15 2.37 -0.64
CA SER A 85 5.24 2.62 0.48
C SER A 85 3.77 2.65 0.05
N LYS A 86 3.47 3.27 -1.09
CA LYS A 86 2.11 3.36 -1.65
C LYS A 86 1.61 1.99 -2.13
N ASP A 87 2.48 1.20 -2.76
CA ASP A 87 2.13 -0.14 -3.22
C ASP A 87 1.82 -1.09 -2.05
N VAL A 88 2.57 -0.97 -0.95
CA VAL A 88 2.33 -1.74 0.29
C VAL A 88 0.98 -1.37 0.91
N PHE A 89 0.68 -0.08 1.02
CA PHE A 89 -0.62 0.40 1.53
C PHE A 89 -1.79 -0.07 0.64
N ALA A 90 -1.64 0.00 -0.69
CA ALA A 90 -2.64 -0.49 -1.62
C ALA A 90 -2.92 -2.00 -1.44
N LYS A 91 -1.87 -2.80 -1.22
CA LYS A 91 -2.00 -4.23 -0.93
C LYS A 91 -2.76 -4.49 0.37
N TYR A 92 -2.42 -3.81 1.46
CA TYR A 92 -3.13 -3.96 2.73
C TYR A 92 -4.60 -3.55 2.63
N THR A 93 -4.90 -2.45 1.93
CA THR A 93 -6.27 -1.97 1.72
C THR A 93 -7.12 -2.99 0.94
N LEU A 94 -6.51 -3.64 -0.06
CA LEU A 94 -7.14 -4.69 -0.85
C LEU A 94 -7.38 -5.97 -0.04
N LEU A 95 -6.44 -6.36 0.83
CA LEU A 95 -6.61 -7.51 1.73
C LEU A 95 -7.69 -7.24 2.78
N TRP A 96 -7.68 -6.04 3.36
CA TRP A 96 -8.67 -5.60 4.34
C TRP A 96 -10.09 -5.59 3.76
N SER A 97 -10.29 -4.97 2.59
CA SER A 97 -11.60 -4.95 1.93
C SER A 97 -12.11 -6.35 1.58
N ARG A 98 -11.21 -7.27 1.18
CA ARG A 98 -11.57 -8.69 0.98
C ARG A 98 -12.01 -9.38 2.28
N GLY A 99 -11.27 -9.18 3.37
CA GLY A 99 -11.63 -9.73 4.69
C GLY A 99 -12.96 -9.17 5.21
N TRP A 100 -13.14 -7.86 5.08
CA TRP A 100 -14.36 -7.15 5.48
C TRP A 100 -15.60 -7.66 4.75
N ASN A 101 -15.52 -7.90 3.44
CA ASN A 101 -16.63 -8.45 2.68
C ASN A 101 -17.00 -9.87 3.13
N ARG A 102 -16.03 -10.68 3.56
CA ARG A 102 -16.30 -12.01 4.13
C ARG A 102 -16.97 -11.90 5.50
N PHE A 103 -16.40 -11.09 6.38
CA PHE A 103 -16.96 -10.84 7.71
C PHE A 103 -18.40 -10.31 7.64
N LYS A 104 -18.67 -9.34 6.76
CA LYS A 104 -20.02 -8.80 6.55
C LYS A 104 -21.01 -9.89 6.14
N ARG A 105 -20.61 -10.84 5.29
CA ARG A 105 -21.47 -11.95 4.88
C ARG A 105 -21.73 -12.93 6.03
N GLU A 106 -20.70 -13.23 6.81
CA GLU A 106 -20.85 -14.08 7.99
C GLU A 106 -21.73 -13.43 9.05
N VAL A 107 -21.53 -12.14 9.35
CA VAL A 107 -22.41 -11.37 10.24
C VAL A 107 -23.84 -11.32 9.70
N ALA A 108 -24.03 -11.14 8.39
CA ALA A 108 -25.36 -11.19 7.78
C ALA A 108 -26.00 -12.56 7.96
N ASN A 109 -25.26 -13.65 7.76
CA ASN A 109 -25.73 -15.01 8.00
C ASN A 109 -26.04 -15.26 9.49
N PHE A 110 -25.21 -14.77 10.41
CA PHE A 110 -25.47 -14.83 11.85
C PHE A 110 -26.71 -14.03 12.23
N MET A 111 -26.89 -12.83 11.67
CA MET A 111 -28.09 -12.02 11.87
C MET A 111 -29.33 -12.76 11.37
N VAL A 112 -29.29 -13.32 10.15
CA VAL A 112 -30.38 -14.13 9.59
C VAL A 112 -30.66 -15.37 10.43
N MET A 113 -29.64 -16.00 11.01
CA MET A 113 -29.80 -17.13 11.94
C MET A 113 -30.31 -16.71 13.33
N LEU A 114 -30.05 -15.48 13.75
CA LEU A 114 -30.54 -14.89 15.01
C LEU A 114 -31.96 -14.28 14.88
N THR A 115 -32.40 -13.94 13.66
CA THR A 115 -33.77 -13.50 13.33
C THR A 115 -34.85 -14.52 13.73
N PRO A 116 -34.78 -15.83 13.39
CA PRO A 116 -35.83 -16.80 13.72
C PRO A 116 -36.02 -17.03 15.23
N TRP A 117 -35.06 -16.61 16.06
CA TRP A 117 -35.21 -16.67 17.52
C TRP A 117 -36.32 -15.75 18.04
N GLU A 118 -36.69 -14.70 17.31
CA GLU A 118 -37.85 -13.87 17.63
C GLU A 118 -39.16 -14.66 17.53
N MET A 119 -39.29 -15.50 16.50
CA MET A 119 -40.46 -16.36 16.29
C MET A 119 -40.55 -17.47 17.34
N ARG A 120 -39.39 -17.98 17.81
CA ARG A 120 -39.34 -18.95 18.91
C ARG A 120 -39.76 -18.30 20.23
N ILE A 121 -39.30 -17.08 20.53
CA ILE A 121 -39.69 -16.33 21.73
C ILE A 121 -41.19 -15.99 21.70
N LYS A 122 -41.74 -15.51 20.57
CA LYS A 122 -43.18 -15.22 20.41
C LYS A 122 -44.07 -16.45 20.58
N ARG A 123 -43.61 -17.63 20.13
CA ARG A 123 -44.34 -18.89 20.36
C ARG A 123 -44.41 -19.24 21.85
N ILE A 124 -43.32 -19.01 22.59
CA ILE A 124 -43.25 -19.26 24.03
C ILE A 124 -44.10 -18.23 24.79
N GLU A 125 -44.10 -16.97 24.37
CA GLU A 125 -44.98 -15.91 24.89
C GLU A 125 -46.46 -16.29 24.81
N SER A 126 -46.92 -16.80 23.66
CA SER A 126 -48.30 -17.22 23.49
C SER A 126 -48.70 -18.41 24.38
N HIS A 127 -47.74 -19.23 24.83
CA HIS A 127 -47.99 -20.42 25.65
C HIS A 127 -47.88 -20.14 27.16
N PHE A 128 -46.97 -19.25 27.56
CA PHE A 128 -46.63 -19.01 28.97
C PHE A 128 -46.97 -17.61 29.48
N GLY A 129 -47.37 -16.68 28.60
CA GLY A 129 -47.73 -15.32 28.95
C GLY A 129 -46.57 -14.32 28.92
N SER A 130 -46.90 -13.05 29.18
CA SER A 130 -46.01 -11.90 28.98
C SER A 130 -44.79 -11.86 29.90
N VAL A 131 -44.87 -12.43 31.10
CA VAL A 131 -43.78 -12.45 32.10
C VAL A 131 -42.59 -13.27 31.60
N VAL A 132 -42.86 -14.40 30.94
CA VAL A 132 -41.80 -15.25 30.39
C VAL A 132 -41.17 -14.60 29.15
N ALA A 133 -41.98 -13.88 28.35
CA ALA A 133 -41.50 -13.15 27.18
C ALA A 133 -40.55 -11.99 27.54
N SER A 134 -40.81 -11.27 28.62
CA SER A 134 -39.95 -10.18 29.08
C SER A 134 -38.59 -10.69 29.58
N TYR A 135 -38.54 -11.86 30.25
CA TYR A 135 -37.28 -12.51 30.64
C TYR A 135 -36.39 -12.85 29.43
N PHE A 136 -36.97 -13.44 28.37
CA PHE A 136 -36.20 -13.78 27.17
C PHE A 136 -35.74 -12.54 26.40
N THR A 137 -36.51 -11.45 26.42
CA THR A 137 -36.12 -10.17 25.83
C THR A 137 -34.93 -9.58 26.58
N PHE A 138 -34.96 -9.61 27.92
CA PHE A 138 -33.83 -9.20 28.75
C PHE A 138 -32.57 -10.03 28.47
N LEU A 139 -32.69 -11.36 28.39
CA LEU A 139 -31.59 -12.26 28.06
C LEU A 139 -30.96 -11.92 26.69
N ARG A 140 -31.79 -11.58 25.69
CA ARG A 140 -31.32 -11.17 24.36
C ARG A 140 -30.46 -9.91 24.44
N TRP A 141 -30.90 -8.91 25.19
CA TRP A 141 -30.14 -7.68 25.41
C TRP A 141 -28.82 -7.94 26.11
N VAL A 142 -28.84 -8.74 27.18
CA VAL A 142 -27.62 -9.10 27.92
C VAL A 142 -26.63 -9.87 27.04
N PHE A 143 -27.12 -10.79 26.20
CA PHE A 143 -26.28 -11.51 25.25
C PHE A 143 -25.60 -10.57 24.23
N TRP A 144 -26.35 -9.64 23.63
CA TRP A 144 -25.77 -8.66 22.69
C TRP A 144 -24.76 -7.75 23.38
N ILE A 145 -25.05 -7.29 24.59
CA ILE A 145 -24.12 -6.46 25.39
C ILE A 145 -22.86 -7.26 25.74
N ASN A 146 -22.98 -8.52 26.12
CA ASN A 146 -21.83 -9.39 26.42
C ASN A 146 -20.97 -9.68 25.17
N CYS A 147 -21.60 -9.84 24.01
CA CYS A 147 -20.86 -9.93 22.74
C CYS A 147 -20.15 -8.62 22.40
N PHE A 148 -20.83 -7.48 22.58
CA PHE A 148 -20.26 -6.16 22.33
C PHE A 148 -19.06 -5.86 23.24
N ILE A 149 -19.19 -6.12 24.55
CA ILE A 149 -18.10 -5.88 25.51
C ILE A 149 -16.92 -6.81 25.26
N SER A 150 -17.17 -8.08 24.90
CA SER A 150 -16.10 -9.02 24.53
C SER A 150 -15.35 -8.55 23.28
N ALA A 151 -16.07 -8.11 22.24
CA ALA A 151 -15.46 -7.56 21.04
C ALA A 151 -14.67 -6.27 21.33
N PHE A 152 -15.21 -5.40 22.19
CA PHE A 152 -14.54 -4.17 22.61
C PHE A 152 -13.23 -4.48 23.36
N VAL A 153 -13.28 -5.37 24.35
CA VAL A 153 -12.10 -5.81 25.11
C VAL A 153 -11.09 -6.48 24.18
N CYS A 154 -11.52 -7.39 23.30
CA CYS A 154 -10.63 -8.01 22.32
C CYS A 154 -9.97 -6.97 21.41
N CYS A 155 -10.72 -6.02 20.84
CA CYS A 155 -10.14 -4.96 20.00
C CYS A 155 -9.15 -4.09 20.78
N PHE A 156 -9.53 -3.64 21.98
CA PHE A 156 -8.69 -2.75 22.79
C PHE A 156 -7.48 -3.44 23.42
N LEU A 157 -7.51 -4.76 23.64
CA LEU A 157 -6.37 -5.51 24.18
C LEU A 157 -5.49 -6.09 23.07
N MET A 158 -6.08 -6.68 22.03
CA MET A 158 -5.32 -7.28 20.92
C MET A 158 -4.59 -6.24 20.08
N VAL A 159 -5.20 -5.08 19.81
CA VAL A 159 -4.54 -4.03 19.00
C VAL A 159 -3.23 -3.55 19.62
N PRO A 160 -3.17 -3.12 20.90
CA PRO A 160 -1.90 -2.71 21.51
C PRO A 160 -0.94 -3.88 21.70
N GLU A 161 -1.42 -5.10 21.91
CA GLU A 161 -0.56 -6.29 22.00
C GLU A 161 0.16 -6.58 20.67
N VAL A 162 -0.58 -6.57 19.56
CA VAL A 162 -0.02 -6.78 18.21
C VAL A 162 0.93 -5.65 17.82
N LEU A 163 0.62 -4.40 18.19
CA LEU A 163 1.48 -3.25 17.90
C LEU A 163 2.78 -3.24 18.74
N ARG A 164 2.77 -3.84 19.93
CA ARG A 164 3.93 -3.88 20.85
C ARG A 164 4.85 -5.10 20.63
N GLY A 165 4.45 -6.06 19.79
CA GLY A 165 5.11 -7.37 19.62
C GLY A 165 6.52 -7.38 19.01
N ALA A 166 7.48 -6.60 19.54
CA ALA A 166 8.87 -6.69 19.11
C ALA A 166 9.89 -6.81 20.27
N GLU A 167 9.68 -6.23 21.45
CA GLU A 167 10.72 -6.29 22.50
C GLU A 167 10.11 -6.39 23.90
N ASP A 168 10.05 -7.60 24.44
CA ASP A 168 9.90 -7.79 25.88
C ASP A 168 11.32 -7.71 26.51
N PRO A 169 11.62 -6.68 27.32
CA PRO A 169 12.93 -6.54 27.97
C PRO A 169 13.15 -7.56 29.11
N THR A 170 12.14 -8.38 29.42
CA THR A 170 12.08 -9.25 30.60
C THR A 170 12.63 -10.66 30.35
N GLY A 171 13.06 -11.00 29.13
CA GLY A 171 13.72 -12.28 28.82
C GLY A 171 12.86 -13.54 28.98
N MET A 172 11.55 -13.41 29.23
CA MET A 172 10.62 -14.53 29.24
C MET A 172 10.21 -14.88 27.80
N ARG A 173 10.36 -16.16 27.41
CA ARG A 173 10.01 -16.64 26.07
C ARG A 173 8.50 -16.51 25.84
N LYS A 174 8.09 -15.52 25.05
CA LYS A 174 6.68 -15.27 24.67
C LYS A 174 6.36 -15.72 23.25
N GLU A 175 7.39 -15.88 22.43
CA GLU A 175 7.28 -16.47 21.10
C GLU A 175 7.81 -17.91 21.09
N ILE A 176 7.05 -18.79 20.47
CA ILE A 176 7.45 -20.16 20.17
C ILE A 176 8.54 -20.11 19.08
N GLU A 177 9.55 -20.96 19.18
CA GLU A 177 10.63 -21.08 18.22
C GLU A 177 10.10 -21.46 16.83
N SER A 178 10.72 -20.92 15.77
CA SER A 178 10.20 -21.04 14.41
C SER A 178 9.96 -22.49 13.97
N GLU A 179 10.76 -23.42 14.46
CA GLU A 179 10.65 -24.86 14.16
C GLU A 179 9.42 -25.51 14.81
N GLU A 180 8.97 -25.00 15.96
CA GLU A 180 7.81 -25.51 16.70
C GLU A 180 6.49 -24.85 16.27
N LYS A 181 6.54 -23.70 15.57
CA LYS A 181 5.33 -22.98 15.10
C LYS A 181 4.46 -23.83 14.18
N GLU A 182 5.07 -24.61 13.30
CA GLU A 182 4.33 -25.51 12.39
C GLU A 182 3.72 -26.69 13.14
N SER A 183 4.42 -27.20 14.16
CA SER A 183 3.93 -28.29 15.01
C SER A 183 2.77 -27.84 15.90
N ALA A 184 2.83 -26.61 16.44
CA ALA A 184 1.84 -26.04 17.35
C ALA A 184 0.44 -25.88 16.73
N LEU A 185 0.34 -25.77 15.40
CA LEU A 185 -0.94 -25.66 14.69
C LEU A 185 -1.62 -27.03 14.44
N ASN A 186 -0.95 -28.14 14.77
CA ASN A 186 -1.54 -29.47 14.64
C ASN A 186 -2.52 -29.73 15.79
N LEU A 187 -3.82 -29.57 15.49
CA LEU A 187 -4.94 -29.90 16.39
C LEU A 187 -4.87 -31.34 16.94
N LYS A 188 -4.25 -32.25 16.20
CA LYS A 188 -4.05 -33.64 16.62
C LYS A 188 -3.20 -33.74 17.90
N ASN A 189 -2.14 -32.95 18.00
CA ASN A 189 -1.22 -32.98 19.15
C ASN A 189 -1.87 -32.50 20.45
N ILE A 190 -2.93 -31.70 20.36
CA ILE A 190 -3.68 -31.21 21.53
C ILE A 190 -4.67 -32.27 22.03
N TRP A 191 -5.13 -33.17 21.15
CA TRP A 191 -6.17 -34.14 21.46
C TRP A 191 -5.63 -35.55 21.74
N ASP A 192 -4.38 -35.82 21.39
CA ASP A 192 -3.64 -37.01 21.81
C ASP A 192 -3.09 -36.78 23.24
N PHE A 193 -3.90 -37.10 24.26
CA PHE A 193 -3.56 -37.02 25.69
C PHE A 193 -3.05 -38.35 26.27
N GLU A 194 -2.40 -39.18 25.46
CA GLU A 194 -1.88 -40.49 25.88
C GLU A 194 -0.38 -40.46 26.21
#